data_AF-A0A6B2DSP5-F1
#
_entry.id   AF-A0A6B2DSP5-F1
#
_cell.length_a   1.000
_cell.length_b   1.000
_cell.length_c   1.000
_cell.angle_alpha   90.00
_cell.angle_beta   90.00
_cell.angle_gamma   90.00
#
_symmetry.space_group_name_H-M   'P 1'
#
loop_
_entity.id
_entity.type
_entity.pdbx_description
1 polymer ?
#
loop_
_entity_poly.entity_id
_entity_poly.type
_entity_poly.pdbx_seq_one_letter_code
_entity_poly.pdbx_strand_id
1 'polypeptide(L)'
;WLLLLGRRDGRWLVGDHFCALTPLGGQEPFLGWLDDAALERALAPHAPWPAEITNRDRLALGAAVEPVHAGRFRWLARTPGEATPAEPDGWTCGLPEVLGRISDVLAEDETAAARYGDDLWAASRHYTYRLEVLAANGEIGAEEAAAAAVSWGELPQVVRFAAESAARGRPRTGLLQRTFEDLLRTNEKTTAGLEQEA
;
A
#
# COMPACT_ATOMS: atom_id res chain seq x y z
N TRP A 1 -15.06 1.30 0.62
CA TRP A 1 -15.96 0.34 -0.06
C TRP A 1 -17.33 0.47 0.58
N LEU A 2 -18.43 0.40 -0.18
CA LEU A 2 -19.78 0.46 0.39
C LEU A 2 -20.41 -0.93 0.43
N LEU A 3 -21.00 -1.29 1.57
CA LEU A 3 -21.73 -2.52 1.76
C LEU A 3 -23.23 -2.24 1.74
N LEU A 4 -23.96 -2.88 0.82
CA LEU A 4 -25.42 -2.86 0.82
C LEU A 4 -25.95 -3.89 1.81
N LEU A 5 -26.60 -3.42 2.86
CA LEU A 5 -27.10 -4.23 3.97
C LEU A 5 -28.60 -4.56 3.84
N GLY A 6 -29.35 -3.76 3.07
CA GLY A 6 -30.78 -3.98 2.87
C GLY A 6 -31.45 -2.92 2.02
N ARG A 7 -32.72 -3.15 1.70
CA ARG A 7 -33.57 -2.23 0.94
C ARG A 7 -34.95 -2.13 1.58
N ARG A 8 -35.47 -0.90 1.74
CA ARG A 8 -36.79 -0.63 2.32
C ARG A 8 -37.31 0.72 1.83
N ASP A 9 -38.59 0.79 1.49
CA ASP A 9 -39.28 2.05 1.11
C ASP A 9 -38.53 2.86 0.03
N GLY A 10 -37.95 2.17 -0.97
CA GLY A 10 -37.17 2.80 -2.04
C GLY A 10 -35.79 3.32 -1.64
N ARG A 11 -35.30 2.97 -0.44
CA ARG A 11 -33.99 3.36 0.09
C ARG A 11 -33.12 2.14 0.36
N TRP A 12 -31.81 2.36 0.40
CA TRP A 12 -30.78 1.37 0.62
C TRP A 12 -30.09 1.61 1.95
N LEU A 13 -30.01 0.58 2.79
CA LEU A 13 -29.16 0.62 3.98
C LEU A 13 -27.73 0.34 3.54
N VAL A 14 -26.85 1.30 3.77
CA VAL A 14 -25.45 1.27 3.33
C VAL A 14 -24.53 1.40 4.53
N GLY A 15 -23.52 0.53 4.60
CA GLY A 15 -22.42 0.61 5.55
C GLY A 15 -21.08 0.89 4.86
N ASP A 16 -20.32 1.85 5.36
CA ASP A 16 -18.88 2.00 5.12
C ASP A 16 -18.17 1.86 6.47
N HIS A 17 -17.43 0.77 6.65
CA HIS A 17 -16.69 0.52 7.88
C HIS A 17 -15.27 1.09 7.83
N PHE A 18 -14.88 1.69 6.71
CA PHE A 18 -13.54 2.26 6.57
C PHE A 18 -13.38 3.47 7.49
N CYS A 19 -12.33 3.41 8.29
CA CYS A 19 -11.90 4.50 9.17
C CYS A 19 -10.43 4.77 8.87
N ALA A 20 -10.10 6.02 8.58
CA ALA A 20 -8.72 6.41 8.32
C ALA A 20 -8.49 7.88 8.65
N LEU A 21 -7.32 8.19 9.19
CA LEU A 21 -6.79 9.54 9.17
C LEU A 21 -6.01 9.73 7.86
N THR A 22 -6.53 10.58 6.98
CA THR A 22 -5.92 10.91 5.68
C THR A 22 -5.20 12.25 5.75
N PRO A 23 -4.31 12.58 4.79
CA PRO A 23 -3.72 13.91 4.68
C PRO A 23 -4.74 15.05 4.56
N LEU A 24 -5.98 14.75 4.13
CA LEU A 24 -7.06 15.72 3.93
C LEU A 24 -8.07 15.78 5.09
N GLY A 25 -7.89 14.98 6.15
CA GLY A 25 -8.79 14.90 7.29
C GLY A 25 -9.12 13.45 7.69
N GLY A 26 -10.05 13.30 8.63
CA GLY A 26 -10.55 11.99 9.05
C GLY A 26 -11.67 11.48 8.14
N GLN A 27 -11.64 10.19 7.83
CA GLN A 27 -12.79 9.43 7.36
C GLN A 27 -13.32 8.59 8.52
N GLU A 28 -14.56 8.86 8.90
CA GLU A 28 -15.29 8.11 9.92
C GLU A 28 -16.21 7.06 9.27
N PRO A 29 -16.49 5.94 9.94
CA PRO A 29 -17.46 4.96 9.47
C PRO A 29 -18.84 5.57 9.23
N PHE A 30 -19.53 5.09 8.21
CA PHE A 30 -20.89 5.47 7.86
C PHE A 30 -21.85 4.27 7.96
N LEU A 31 -23.02 4.46 8.56
CA LEU A 31 -24.14 3.53 8.49
C LEU A 31 -25.43 4.32 8.34
N GLY A 32 -26.11 4.19 7.20
CA GLY A 32 -27.29 5.01 6.95
C GLY A 32 -28.10 4.61 5.71
N TRP A 33 -29.24 5.29 5.54
CA TRP A 33 -30.14 5.07 4.43
C TRP A 33 -29.90 6.07 3.30
N LEU A 34 -29.60 5.57 2.10
CA LEU A 34 -29.47 6.36 0.87
C LEU A 34 -30.68 6.13 -0.04
N ASP A 35 -31.18 7.18 -0.69
CA ASP A 35 -32.07 7.00 -1.84
C ASP A 35 -31.26 6.61 -3.09
N ASP A 36 -31.95 6.28 -4.19
CA ASP A 36 -31.29 5.85 -5.42
C ASP A 36 -30.30 6.88 -5.96
N ALA A 37 -30.61 8.18 -5.87
CA ALA A 37 -29.74 9.25 -6.37
C ALA A 37 -28.49 9.44 -5.49
N ALA A 38 -28.63 9.32 -4.18
CA ALA A 38 -27.51 9.37 -3.24
C ALA A 38 -26.63 8.12 -3.35
N LEU A 39 -27.23 6.95 -3.56
CA LEU A 39 -26.48 5.72 -3.81
C LEU A 39 -25.71 5.80 -5.13
N GLU A 40 -26.34 6.30 -6.21
CA GLU A 40 -25.68 6.48 -7.50
C GLU A 40 -24.46 7.41 -7.38
N ARG A 41 -24.59 8.54 -6.68
CA ARG A 41 -23.46 9.44 -6.40
C ARG A 41 -22.37 8.76 -5.57
N ALA A 42 -22.75 7.97 -4.57
CA ALA A 42 -21.80 7.28 -3.69
C ALA A 42 -21.05 6.14 -4.41
N LEU A 43 -21.65 5.56 -5.45
CA LEU A 43 -21.04 4.52 -6.28
C LEU A 43 -20.34 5.08 -7.53
N ALA A 44 -20.49 6.38 -7.82
CA ALA A 44 -19.99 6.99 -9.05
C ALA A 44 -18.47 6.77 -9.20
N PRO A 45 -18.01 6.18 -10.31
CA PRO A 45 -16.59 5.92 -10.50
C PRO A 45 -15.81 7.24 -10.59
N HIS A 46 -14.74 7.36 -9.82
CA HIS A 46 -13.83 8.51 -9.89
C HIS A 46 -12.82 8.35 -11.04
N ALA A 47 -13.23 8.46 -12.30
CA ALA A 47 -12.32 8.32 -13.45
C ALA A 47 -11.82 9.68 -14.00
N PRO A 48 -10.64 9.73 -14.66
CA PRO A 48 -9.67 8.65 -14.84
C PRO A 48 -8.79 8.43 -13.60
N TRP A 49 -8.35 7.19 -13.41
CA TRP A 49 -7.39 6.85 -12.36
C TRP A 49 -5.96 7.08 -12.81
N PRO A 50 -5.09 7.58 -11.91
CA PRO A 50 -3.66 7.43 -12.08
C PRO A 50 -3.28 5.95 -12.27
N ALA A 51 -2.19 5.69 -13.01
CA ALA A 51 -1.73 4.34 -13.31
C ALA A 51 -1.43 3.54 -12.03
N GLU A 52 -1.02 4.20 -10.95
CA GLU A 52 -0.74 3.64 -9.64
C GLU A 52 -1.98 2.98 -9.04
N ILE A 53 -3.12 3.66 -9.08
CA ILE A 53 -4.38 3.12 -8.55
C ILE A 53 -4.78 1.89 -9.36
N THR A 54 -4.59 1.93 -10.68
CA THR A 54 -4.86 0.78 -11.56
C THR A 54 -3.97 -0.42 -11.20
N ASN A 55 -2.68 -0.19 -10.96
CA ASN A 55 -1.73 -1.22 -10.58
C ASN A 55 -2.01 -1.81 -9.18
N ARG A 56 -2.36 -0.96 -8.20
CA ARG A 56 -2.77 -1.40 -6.86
C ARG A 56 -4.01 -2.28 -6.94
N ASP A 57 -5.00 -1.85 -7.70
CA ASP A 57 -6.29 -2.54 -7.82
C ASP A 57 -6.15 -3.91 -8.53
N ARG A 58 -5.27 -3.99 -9.54
CA ARG A 58 -4.87 -5.26 -10.17
C ARG A 58 -4.31 -6.27 -9.16
N LEU A 59 -3.72 -5.84 -8.05
CA LEU A 59 -2.97 -6.70 -7.13
C LEU A 59 -3.54 -6.74 -5.71
N ALA A 60 -4.63 -6.03 -5.45
CA ALA A 60 -5.20 -5.87 -4.12
C ALA A 60 -5.58 -7.19 -3.44
N LEU A 61 -5.77 -8.26 -4.23
CA LEU A 61 -6.14 -9.60 -3.75
C LEU A 61 -4.95 -10.57 -3.68
N GLY A 62 -3.71 -10.07 -3.73
CA GLY A 62 -2.50 -10.89 -3.65
C GLY A 62 -2.10 -11.58 -4.96
N ALA A 63 -2.86 -11.37 -6.02
CA ALA A 63 -2.61 -11.87 -7.37
C ALA A 63 -3.03 -10.84 -8.40
N ALA A 64 -2.40 -10.88 -9.58
CA ALA A 64 -2.84 -10.07 -10.70
C ALA A 64 -4.23 -10.51 -11.17
N VAL A 65 -5.22 -9.64 -11.00
CA VAL A 65 -6.57 -9.78 -11.55
C VAL A 65 -6.80 -8.69 -12.58
N GLU A 66 -7.54 -9.00 -13.64
CA GLU A 66 -7.96 -7.98 -14.60
C GLU A 66 -8.87 -6.97 -13.88
N PRO A 67 -8.46 -5.69 -13.74
CA PRO A 67 -9.27 -4.71 -13.01
C PRO A 67 -10.59 -4.47 -13.75
N VAL A 68 -11.70 -4.48 -13.02
CA VAL A 68 -12.99 -4.06 -13.60
C VAL A 68 -12.84 -2.61 -14.08
N HIS A 69 -13.19 -2.31 -15.33
CA HIS A 69 -12.93 -1.01 -15.97
C HIS A 69 -13.25 0.21 -15.07
N ALA A 70 -12.30 1.14 -14.93
CA ALA A 70 -12.38 2.31 -14.04
C ALA A 70 -13.57 3.26 -14.30
N GLY A 71 -14.22 3.15 -15.47
CA GLY A 71 -15.39 3.96 -15.84
C GLY A 71 -16.75 3.31 -15.54
N ARG A 72 -16.79 2.18 -14.81
CA ARG A 72 -18.04 1.45 -14.52
C ARG A 72 -18.22 1.21 -13.03
N PHE A 73 -19.47 1.07 -12.60
CA PHE A 73 -19.79 0.61 -11.26
C PHE A 73 -19.15 -0.76 -11.00
N ARG A 74 -18.53 -0.91 -9.83
CA ARG A 74 -17.83 -2.13 -9.43
C ARG A 74 -18.54 -2.79 -8.27
N TRP A 75 -18.76 -4.09 -8.41
CA TRP A 75 -19.41 -4.91 -7.41
C TRP A 75 -18.46 -6.05 -7.06
N LEU A 76 -18.16 -6.18 -5.77
CA LEU A 76 -17.48 -7.37 -5.26
C LEU A 76 -18.53 -8.41 -4.88
N ALA A 77 -18.46 -9.57 -5.52
CA ALA A 77 -19.23 -10.74 -5.11
C ALA A 77 -18.30 -11.73 -4.43
N ARG A 78 -18.72 -12.29 -3.29
CA ARG A 78 -18.03 -13.43 -2.71
C ARG A 78 -18.34 -14.66 -3.56
N THR A 79 -17.34 -15.22 -4.22
CA THR A 79 -17.46 -16.47 -4.97
C THR A 79 -16.70 -17.57 -4.24
N PRO A 80 -17.21 -18.81 -4.24
CA PRO A 80 -16.41 -19.96 -3.84
C PRO A 80 -15.38 -20.26 -4.94
N GLY A 81 -14.09 -20.26 -4.60
CA GLY A 81 -13.02 -20.63 -5.53
C GLY A 81 -11.65 -20.14 -5.07
N GLU A 82 -10.62 -20.91 -5.37
CA GLU A 82 -9.23 -20.45 -5.37
C GLU A 82 -8.95 -19.83 -6.73
N ALA A 83 -8.67 -18.52 -6.76
CA ALA A 83 -8.08 -17.92 -7.95
C ALA A 83 -6.61 -18.32 -7.97
N THR A 84 -6.16 -19.01 -9.03
CA THR A 84 -4.73 -19.24 -9.23
C THR A 84 -4.06 -17.90 -9.49
N PRO A 85 -3.07 -17.49 -8.68
CA PRO A 85 -2.38 -16.24 -8.92
C PRO A 85 -1.71 -16.27 -10.29
N ALA A 86 -1.95 -15.26 -11.12
CA ALA A 86 -1.09 -15.04 -12.27
C ALA A 86 0.25 -14.50 -11.77
N GLU A 87 1.35 -15.13 -12.17
CA GLU A 87 2.68 -14.59 -11.88
C GLU A 87 2.83 -13.23 -12.57
N PRO A 88 3.34 -12.23 -11.85
CA PRO A 88 3.50 -10.91 -12.41
C PRO A 88 4.71 -10.89 -13.36
N ASP A 89 4.45 -11.08 -14.65
CA ASP A 89 5.50 -11.09 -15.70
C ASP A 89 6.24 -9.74 -15.77
N GLY A 90 7.58 -9.79 -15.79
CA GLY A 90 8.46 -8.61 -15.85
C GLY A 90 8.64 -7.83 -14.54
N TRP A 91 8.21 -8.36 -13.40
CA TRP A 91 8.34 -7.69 -12.11
C TRP A 91 9.70 -7.91 -11.45
N THR A 92 10.20 -6.86 -10.81
CA THR A 92 11.31 -6.97 -9.88
C THR A 92 10.73 -7.40 -8.52
N CYS A 93 11.07 -8.62 -8.08
CA CYS A 93 10.55 -9.18 -6.82
C CYS A 93 11.63 -9.35 -5.74
N GLY A 94 12.91 -9.29 -6.12
CA GLY A 94 14.01 -9.29 -5.16
C GLY A 94 14.03 -7.99 -4.38
N LEU A 95 14.01 -8.10 -3.05
CA LEU A 95 13.93 -6.93 -2.17
C LEU A 95 15.08 -5.94 -2.42
N PRO A 96 16.35 -6.38 -2.59
CA PRO A 96 17.44 -5.46 -2.90
C PRO A 96 17.22 -4.68 -4.20
N GLU A 97 16.81 -5.37 -5.26
CA GLU A 97 16.57 -4.77 -6.57
C GLU A 97 15.38 -3.81 -6.54
N VAL A 98 14.32 -4.15 -5.79
CA VAL A 98 13.16 -3.29 -5.58
C VAL A 98 13.53 -2.02 -4.83
N LEU A 99 14.26 -2.14 -3.71
CA LEU A 99 14.68 -0.97 -2.91
C LEU A 99 15.62 -0.05 -3.69
N GLY A 100 16.55 -0.62 -4.46
CA GLY A 100 17.42 0.14 -5.35
C GLY A 100 16.62 0.94 -6.38
N ARG A 101 15.68 0.28 -7.08
CA ARG A 101 14.83 0.93 -8.08
C ARG A 101 13.95 2.04 -7.50
N ILE A 102 13.40 1.84 -6.31
CA ILE A 102 12.59 2.88 -5.63
C ILE A 102 13.48 4.07 -5.24
N SER A 103 14.68 3.81 -4.71
CA SER A 103 15.64 4.86 -4.37
C SER A 103 15.99 5.72 -5.59
N ASP A 104 16.24 5.09 -6.75
CA ASP A 104 16.54 5.80 -8.00
C ASP A 104 15.36 6.70 -8.43
N VAL A 105 14.15 6.16 -8.45
CA VAL A 105 12.93 6.93 -8.80
C VAL A 105 12.75 8.13 -7.87
N LEU A 106 12.95 7.94 -6.56
CA LEU A 106 12.85 9.02 -5.57
C LEU A 106 13.96 10.07 -5.68
N ALA A 107 15.12 9.71 -6.24
CA ALA A 107 16.23 10.62 -6.47
C ALA A 107 16.04 11.44 -7.76
N GLU A 108 15.43 10.85 -8.79
CA GLU A 108 15.25 11.46 -10.11
C GLU A 108 13.99 12.34 -10.21
N ASP A 109 12.95 12.06 -9.42
CA ASP A 109 11.67 12.79 -9.43
C ASP A 109 11.34 13.39 -8.06
N GLU A 110 11.43 14.71 -7.95
CA GLU A 110 11.13 15.45 -6.71
C GLU A 110 9.67 15.34 -6.24
N THR A 111 8.76 14.91 -7.13
CA THR A 111 7.34 14.69 -6.82
C THR A 111 7.05 13.26 -6.38
N ALA A 112 7.96 12.31 -6.62
CA ALA A 112 7.76 10.90 -6.37
C ALA A 112 7.49 10.60 -4.88
N ALA A 113 8.16 11.29 -3.96
CA ALA A 113 7.93 11.12 -2.52
C ALA A 113 6.49 11.47 -2.11
N ALA A 114 5.91 12.51 -2.72
CA ALA A 114 4.51 12.89 -2.47
C ALA A 114 3.54 11.91 -3.16
N ARG A 115 3.87 11.47 -4.38
CA ARG A 115 3.04 10.57 -5.19
C ARG A 115 2.94 9.15 -4.61
N TYR A 116 4.06 8.61 -4.13
CA TYR A 116 4.16 7.22 -3.67
C TYR A 116 4.25 7.07 -2.14
N GLY A 117 4.13 8.16 -1.38
CA GLY A 117 4.28 8.14 0.07
C GLY A 117 3.36 7.13 0.78
N ASP A 118 2.11 7.02 0.33
CA ASP A 118 1.14 6.07 0.89
C ASP A 118 1.52 4.61 0.59
N ASP A 119 2.11 4.33 -0.59
CA ASP A 119 2.60 2.99 -0.93
C ASP A 119 3.77 2.59 -0.02
N LEU A 120 4.71 3.53 0.19
CA LEU A 120 5.87 3.30 1.05
C LEU A 120 5.46 3.17 2.52
N TRP A 121 4.41 3.87 2.94
CA TRP A 121 3.78 3.65 4.25
C TRP A 121 3.19 2.24 4.35
N ALA A 122 2.40 1.81 3.37
CA ALA A 122 1.81 0.47 3.39
C ALA A 122 2.88 -0.63 3.39
N ALA A 123 3.93 -0.48 2.56
CA ALA A 123 5.06 -1.38 2.49
C ALA A 123 5.79 -1.46 3.85
N SER A 124 6.08 -0.32 4.49
CA SER A 124 6.65 -0.24 5.83
C SER A 124 5.85 -1.05 6.85
N ARG A 125 4.53 -0.82 6.91
CA ARG A 125 3.64 -1.54 7.84
C ARG A 125 3.65 -3.05 7.60
N HIS A 126 3.61 -3.46 6.34
CA HIS A 126 3.63 -4.88 5.97
C HIS A 126 4.96 -5.55 6.34
N TYR A 127 6.09 -4.92 6.02
CA TYR A 127 7.41 -5.48 6.33
C TYR A 127 7.69 -5.51 7.84
N THR A 128 7.31 -4.48 8.60
CA THR A 128 7.42 -4.52 10.06
C THR A 128 6.64 -5.70 10.65
N TYR A 129 5.40 -5.92 10.21
CA TYR A 129 4.61 -7.07 10.66
C TYR A 129 5.22 -8.41 10.24
N ARG A 130 5.67 -8.52 8.99
CA ARG A 130 6.32 -9.73 8.47
C ARG A 130 7.56 -10.10 9.30
N LEU A 131 8.41 -9.12 9.64
CA LEU A 131 9.61 -9.34 10.45
C LEU A 131 9.26 -9.85 11.85
N GLU A 132 8.21 -9.31 12.48
CA GLU A 132 7.71 -9.80 13.77
C GLU A 132 7.27 -11.26 13.70
N VAL A 133 6.52 -11.64 12.65
CA VAL A 133 6.05 -13.02 12.45
C VAL A 133 7.23 -13.97 12.23
N LEU A 134 8.17 -13.62 11.34
CA LEU A 134 9.33 -14.46 11.05
C LEU A 134 10.20 -14.68 12.30
N ALA A 135 10.42 -13.62 13.10
CA ALA A 135 11.16 -13.73 14.35
C ALA A 135 10.42 -14.57 15.40
N ALA A 136 9.10 -14.43 15.51
CA ALA A 136 8.28 -15.23 16.42
C ALA A 136 8.30 -16.72 16.05
N ASN A 137 8.42 -17.04 14.76
CA ASN A 137 8.57 -18.40 14.24
C ASN A 137 10.01 -18.94 14.36
N GLY A 138 10.99 -18.10 14.70
CA GLY A 138 12.40 -18.46 14.77
C GLY A 138 13.09 -18.56 13.41
N GLU A 139 12.46 -18.09 12.33
CA GLU A 139 13.00 -18.14 10.96
C GLU A 139 14.11 -17.09 10.74
N ILE A 140 14.14 -16.05 11.57
CA ILE A 140 15.21 -15.05 11.62
C ILE A 140 15.52 -14.69 13.06
N GLY A 141 16.73 -14.18 13.31
CA GLY A 141 17.11 -13.69 14.64
C GLY A 141 16.27 -12.49 15.08
N ALA A 142 15.83 -12.52 16.34
CA ALA A 142 14.93 -11.49 16.89
C ALA A 142 15.57 -10.09 16.94
N GLU A 143 16.88 -10.02 17.14
CA GLU A 143 17.62 -8.74 17.16
C GLU A 143 17.71 -8.14 15.76
N GLU A 144 18.03 -8.94 14.75
CA GLU A 144 18.07 -8.54 13.34
C GLU A 144 16.69 -8.10 12.85
N ALA A 145 15.65 -8.85 13.21
CA ALA A 145 14.27 -8.51 12.89
C ALA A 145 13.85 -7.17 13.51
N ALA A 146 14.18 -6.94 14.78
CA ALA A 146 13.88 -5.69 15.47
C ALA A 146 14.61 -4.50 14.84
N ALA A 147 15.89 -4.66 14.49
CA ALA A 147 16.67 -3.62 13.83
C ALA A 147 16.08 -3.24 12.45
N ALA A 148 15.75 -4.24 11.63
CA ALA A 148 15.11 -4.02 10.33
C ALA A 148 13.72 -3.39 10.48
N ALA A 149 12.94 -3.80 11.48
CA ALA A 149 11.62 -3.26 11.76
C ALA A 149 11.65 -1.77 12.13
N VAL A 150 12.68 -1.32 12.85
CA VAL A 150 12.91 0.11 13.13
C VAL A 150 13.14 0.88 11.83
N SER A 151 14.07 0.41 10.97
CA SER A 151 14.35 1.07 9.69
C SER A 151 13.11 1.14 8.79
N TRP A 152 12.33 0.06 8.70
CA TRP A 152 11.05 0.08 8.01
C TRP A 152 10.06 1.06 8.65
N GLY A 153 9.98 1.13 9.98
CA GLY A 153 9.07 2.02 10.69
C GLY A 153 9.37 3.51 10.53
N GLU A 154 10.64 3.89 10.28
CA GLU A 154 11.05 5.28 10.08
C GLU A 154 10.77 5.79 8.65
N LEU A 155 10.73 4.89 7.66
CA LEU A 155 10.55 5.23 6.25
C LEU A 155 9.40 6.22 5.98
N PRO A 156 8.17 6.04 6.53
CA PRO A 156 7.07 6.93 6.19
C PRO A 156 7.28 8.36 6.68
N GLN A 157 7.93 8.54 7.84
CA GLN A 157 8.25 9.86 8.37
C GLN A 157 9.27 10.57 7.48
N VAL A 158 10.32 9.87 7.07
CA VAL A 158 11.35 10.41 6.18
C VAL A 158 10.76 10.80 4.82
N VAL A 159 9.94 9.93 4.23
CA VAL A 159 9.30 10.20 2.93
C VAL A 159 8.37 11.40 3.01
N ARG A 160 7.54 11.51 4.06
CA ARG A 160 6.68 12.68 4.27
C ARG A 160 7.50 13.96 4.42
N PHE A 161 8.55 13.93 5.22
CA PHE A 161 9.43 15.09 5.39
C PHE A 161 10.09 15.50 4.07
N ALA A 162 10.55 14.54 3.27
CA ALA A 162 11.13 14.81 1.97
C ALA A 162 10.12 15.43 1.00
N ALA A 163 8.89 14.92 0.96
CA ALA A 163 7.78 15.47 0.16
C ALA A 163 7.45 16.93 0.56
N GLU A 164 7.30 17.21 1.85
CA GLU A 164 7.05 18.56 2.37
C GLU A 164 8.22 19.52 2.12
N SER A 165 9.46 19.01 2.12
CA SER A 165 10.64 19.81 1.80
C SER A 165 10.72 20.12 0.30
N ALA A 166 10.43 19.15 -0.56
CA ALA A 166 10.36 19.33 -2.01
C ALA A 166 9.26 20.33 -2.42
N ALA A 167 8.08 20.26 -1.80
CA ALA A 167 6.99 21.23 -2.00
C ALA A 167 7.38 22.68 -1.67
N ARG A 168 8.43 22.88 -0.86
CA ARG A 168 9.00 24.20 -0.51
C ARG A 168 10.23 24.57 -1.37
N GLY A 169 10.49 23.83 -2.46
CA GLY A 169 11.63 24.04 -3.36
C GLY A 169 12.97 23.59 -2.78
N ARG A 170 12.97 22.67 -1.81
CA ARG A 170 14.19 22.14 -1.16
C ARG A 170 14.18 20.61 -1.16
N PRO A 171 14.37 19.95 -2.32
CA PRO A 171 14.37 18.50 -2.39
C PRO A 171 15.47 17.89 -1.50
N ARG A 172 15.17 16.73 -0.91
CA ARG A 172 16.05 16.03 0.05
C ARG A 172 16.47 14.66 -0.48
N THR A 173 16.88 14.60 -1.74
CA THR A 173 17.26 13.35 -2.42
C THR A 173 18.32 12.55 -1.64
N GLY A 174 19.37 13.21 -1.16
CA GLY A 174 20.40 12.54 -0.35
C GLY A 174 19.94 12.07 1.04
N LEU A 175 18.79 12.53 1.56
CA LEU A 175 18.18 11.93 2.75
C LEU A 175 17.48 10.62 2.36
N LEU A 176 16.68 10.64 1.29
CA LEU A 176 15.98 9.45 0.80
C LEU A 176 16.96 8.34 0.42
N GLN A 177 18.01 8.64 -0.36
CA GLN A 177 19.03 7.66 -0.75
C GLN A 177 19.65 6.97 0.46
N ARG A 178 20.09 7.74 1.47
CA ARG A 178 20.65 7.17 2.71
C ARG A 178 19.67 6.27 3.47
N THR A 179 18.40 6.66 3.54
CA THR A 179 17.37 5.83 4.17
C THR A 179 17.17 4.50 3.44
N PHE A 180 17.21 4.50 2.10
CA PHE A 180 17.12 3.26 1.32
C PHE A 180 18.40 2.41 1.40
N GLU A 181 19.58 3.03 1.43
CA GLU A 181 20.86 2.33 1.71
C GLU A 181 20.83 1.65 3.09
N ASP A 182 20.31 2.34 4.11
CA ASP A 182 20.17 1.78 5.45
C ASP A 182 19.15 0.64 5.50
N LEU A 183 18.03 0.75 4.78
CA LEU A 183 17.04 -0.33 4.61
C LEU A 183 17.66 -1.54 3.91
N LEU A 184 18.43 -1.35 2.83
CA LEU A 184 19.13 -2.43 2.15
C LEU A 184 20.06 -3.18 3.11
N ARG A 185 20.96 -2.44 3.77
CA ARG A 185 21.95 -3.01 4.71
C ARG A 185 21.32 -3.76 5.89
N THR A 186 20.18 -3.29 6.38
CA THR A 186 19.48 -3.96 7.51
C THR A 186 18.74 -5.21 7.07
N ASN A 187 18.19 -5.24 5.84
CA ASN A 187 17.49 -6.42 5.32
C ASN A 187 18.41 -7.49 4.70
N GLU A 188 19.65 -7.15 4.32
CA GLU A 188 20.66 -8.15 3.95
C GLU A 188 20.91 -9.17 5.07
N LYS A 189 20.91 -8.70 6.33
CA LYS A 189 21.13 -9.55 7.51
C LYS A 189 19.96 -10.50 7.79
N THR A 190 18.73 -10.07 7.52
CA THR A 190 17.54 -10.91 7.71
C THR A 190 17.38 -11.92 6.57
N THR A 191 17.78 -11.55 5.35
CA THR A 191 17.74 -12.45 4.18
C THR A 191 18.84 -13.52 4.26
N ALA A 192 20.04 -13.16 4.70
CA ALA A 192 21.13 -14.13 4.92
C ALA A 192 20.81 -15.16 6.02
N GLY A 193 20.00 -14.79 7.02
CA GLY A 193 19.52 -15.74 8.05
C GLY A 193 18.59 -16.81 7.49
N LEU A 194 17.70 -16.44 6.55
CA LEU A 194 16.79 -17.37 5.88
C LEU A 194 17.53 -18.37 4.95
N GLU A 195 18.68 -17.98 4.40
CA GLU A 195 19.48 -18.82 3.50
C GLU A 195 20.42 -19.80 4.23
N GLN A 196 20.71 -19.59 5.52
CA GLN A 196 21.60 -20.48 6.29
C GLN A 196 20.90 -21.70 6.90
N GLU A 197 19.57 -21.75 6.91
CA GLU A 197 18.77 -22.87 7.47
C GLU A 197 18.08 -23.75 6.41
N ALA A 198 18.23 -23.43 5.11
CA ALA A 198 17.72 -24.21 3.98
C ALA A 198 18.74 -25.22 3.43
#